data_AF-A0A7S1HK41-F1
#
_entry.id   AF-A0A7S1HK41-F1
#
_cell.length_a   1.000
_cell.length_b   1.000
_cell.length_c   1.000
_cell.angle_alpha   90.00
_cell.angle_beta   90.00
_cell.angle_gamma   90.00
#
_symmetry.space_group_name_H-M   'P 1'
#
loop_
_entity.id
_entity.type
_entity.pdbx_description
1 polymer ?
#
loop_
_entity_poly.entity_id
_entity_poly.type
_entity_poly.pdbx_seq_one_letter_code
_entity_poly.pdbx_strand_id
1 'polypeptide(L)'
;EERLIHDPGAFPLFSFSLFLHSLEKDIEVVMDQPLFGAVVICLIISAACHVKSIIEGSCSQVDQIWSISPIIYIVYLTFFDPAFPSPHPRLLLLSTLITVWGCRLTYNFARKGGYAGEEDYRWPVLRTIITNPLAWQLFHIGFISLYQNVLLLLVVLPALEASKTPLDWRRDGPLAALFSALVIMESVADQQQWDFHQRKKRW
;
A
#
# COMPACT_ATOMS: atom_id res chain seq x y z
N GLU A 1 -18.34 -55.08 -36.37
CA GLU A 1 -18.69 -55.05 -34.94
C GLU A 1 -17.45 -54.67 -34.15
N GLU A 2 -17.19 -53.38 -34.03
CA GLU A 2 -17.68 -52.60 -32.88
C GLU A 2 -17.12 -53.13 -31.56
N ARG A 3 -15.86 -52.79 -31.31
CA ARG A 3 -15.33 -52.78 -29.95
C ARG A 3 -14.24 -51.70 -29.81
N LEU A 4 -14.50 -50.52 -30.35
CA LEU A 4 -13.79 -49.29 -29.96
C LEU A 4 -14.44 -48.79 -28.66
N ILE A 5 -14.01 -49.40 -27.57
CA ILE A 5 -13.69 -48.76 -26.28
C ILE A 5 -14.45 -47.43 -26.07
N HIS A 6 -15.72 -47.54 -25.69
CA HIS A 6 -16.35 -46.53 -24.85
C HIS A 6 -15.72 -46.73 -23.46
N ASP A 7 -14.63 -46.02 -23.19
CA ASP A 7 -14.13 -45.86 -21.82
C ASP A 7 -14.94 -44.72 -21.16
N PRO A 8 -15.92 -45.03 -20.29
CA PRO A 8 -16.71 -44.01 -19.61
C PRO A 8 -15.87 -43.16 -18.62
N GLY A 9 -14.62 -43.55 -18.34
CA GLY A 9 -13.69 -42.80 -17.49
C GLY A 9 -12.96 -41.65 -18.19
N ALA A 10 -12.90 -41.60 -19.53
CA ALA A 10 -12.19 -40.56 -20.27
C ALA A 10 -12.97 -39.24 -20.38
N PHE A 11 -14.30 -39.30 -20.44
CA PHE A 11 -15.19 -38.14 -20.49
C PHE A 11 -15.14 -37.23 -19.25
N PRO A 12 -15.20 -37.74 -18.00
CA PRO A 12 -15.12 -36.89 -16.80
C PRO A 12 -13.75 -36.23 -16.66
N LEU A 13 -12.66 -36.90 -17.05
CA LEU A 13 -11.31 -36.34 -17.00
C LEU A 13 -11.10 -35.21 -18.03
N PHE A 14 -11.67 -35.34 -19.23
CA PHE A 14 -11.60 -34.29 -20.26
C PHE A 14 -12.43 -33.05 -19.87
N SER A 15 -13.66 -33.23 -19.36
CA SER A 15 -14.46 -32.12 -18.82
C SER A 15 -13.81 -31.47 -17.60
N PHE A 16 -13.17 -32.24 -16.73
CA PHE A 16 -12.43 -31.69 -15.58
C PHE A 16 -11.19 -30.91 -16.01
N SER A 17 -10.43 -31.40 -17.00
CA SER A 17 -9.28 -30.67 -17.55
C SER A 17 -9.68 -29.37 -18.22
N LEU A 18 -10.78 -29.35 -18.99
CA LEU A 18 -11.33 -28.13 -19.58
C LEU A 18 -11.81 -27.14 -18.51
N PHE A 19 -12.44 -27.63 -17.45
CA PHE A 19 -12.85 -26.80 -16.31
C PHE A 19 -11.66 -26.19 -15.58
N LEU A 20 -10.62 -26.99 -15.29
CA LEU A 20 -9.39 -26.48 -14.67
C LEU A 20 -8.69 -25.45 -15.57
N HIS A 21 -8.63 -25.69 -16.88
CA HIS A 21 -8.05 -24.73 -17.82
C HIS A 21 -8.88 -23.44 -17.93
N SER A 22 -10.21 -23.53 -17.86
CA SER A 22 -11.09 -22.36 -17.79
C SER A 22 -10.84 -21.57 -16.51
N LEU A 23 -10.76 -22.24 -15.36
CA LEU A 23 -10.45 -21.60 -14.08
C LEU A 23 -9.06 -20.97 -14.09
N GLU A 24 -8.07 -21.64 -14.66
CA GLU A 24 -6.71 -21.11 -14.80
C GLU A 24 -6.71 -19.80 -15.58
N LYS A 25 -7.40 -19.76 -16.73
CA LYS A 25 -7.58 -18.52 -17.51
C LYS A 25 -8.33 -17.44 -16.75
N ASP A 26 -9.41 -17.80 -16.06
CA ASP A 26 -10.18 -16.82 -15.29
C ASP A 26 -9.33 -16.21 -14.16
N ILE A 27 -8.49 -17.04 -13.51
CA ILE A 27 -7.52 -16.58 -12.51
C ILE A 27 -6.45 -15.68 -13.15
N GLU A 28 -5.93 -16.06 -14.31
CA GLU A 28 -4.91 -15.28 -15.04
C GLU A 28 -5.44 -13.90 -15.43
N VAL A 29 -6.67 -13.83 -15.98
CA VAL A 29 -7.33 -12.55 -16.31
C VAL A 29 -7.56 -11.67 -15.09
N VAL A 30 -7.89 -12.26 -13.94
CA VAL A 30 -8.05 -11.51 -12.67
C VAL A 30 -6.70 -11.04 -12.14
N MET A 31 -5.65 -11.86 -12.24
CA MET A 31 -4.29 -11.52 -11.82
C MET A 31 -3.68 -10.40 -12.67
N ASP A 32 -4.05 -10.32 -13.95
CA ASP A 32 -3.62 -9.29 -14.89
C ASP A 32 -4.39 -7.96 -14.76
N GLN A 33 -5.37 -7.88 -13.85
CA GLN A 33 -6.05 -6.61 -13.61
C GLN A 33 -5.10 -5.61 -12.96
N PRO A 34 -4.96 -4.39 -13.53
CA PRO A 34 -4.17 -3.35 -12.90
C PRO A 34 -4.80 -3.06 -11.54
N LEU A 35 -4.01 -3.16 -10.45
CA LEU A 35 -4.39 -3.08 -9.02
C LEU A 35 -4.35 -4.41 -8.24
N PHE A 36 -4.55 -5.58 -8.87
CA PHE A 36 -4.69 -6.84 -8.12
C PHE A 36 -3.49 -7.09 -7.20
N GLY A 37 -2.27 -7.02 -7.73
CA GLY A 37 -1.07 -7.24 -6.93
C GLY A 37 -0.85 -6.14 -5.88
N ALA A 38 -1.24 -4.89 -6.14
CA ALA A 38 -1.17 -3.83 -5.12
C ALA A 38 -2.14 -4.09 -3.95
N VAL A 39 -3.33 -4.65 -4.21
CA VAL A 39 -4.26 -5.10 -3.17
C VAL A 39 -3.67 -6.27 -2.39
N VAL A 40 -3.05 -7.24 -3.05
CA VAL A 40 -2.36 -8.35 -2.39
C VAL A 40 -1.24 -7.83 -1.48
N ILE A 41 -0.41 -6.91 -1.97
CA ILE A 41 0.66 -6.27 -1.17
C ILE A 41 0.04 -5.51 0.02
N CYS A 42 -1.06 -4.79 -0.18
CA CYS A 42 -1.78 -4.11 0.90
C CYS A 42 -2.26 -5.08 1.99
N LEU A 43 -2.82 -6.24 1.61
CA LEU A 43 -3.24 -7.28 2.55
C LEU A 43 -2.05 -7.90 3.28
N ILE A 44 -0.95 -8.16 2.59
CA ILE A 44 0.30 -8.67 3.19
C ILE A 44 0.84 -7.68 4.21
N ILE A 45 0.93 -6.40 3.86
CA ILE A 45 1.39 -5.34 4.77
C ILE A 45 0.44 -5.22 5.98
N SER A 46 -0.87 -5.27 5.76
CA SER A 46 -1.88 -5.21 6.83
C SER A 46 -1.73 -6.39 7.81
N ALA A 47 -1.56 -7.60 7.28
CA ALA A 47 -1.33 -8.80 8.07
C ALA A 47 0.01 -8.73 8.83
N ALA A 48 1.08 -8.27 8.17
CA ALA A 48 2.39 -8.09 8.80
C ALA A 48 2.34 -7.06 9.94
N CYS A 49 1.65 -5.94 9.76
CA CYS A 49 1.43 -4.95 10.82
C CYS A 49 0.69 -5.57 12.00
N HIS A 50 -0.39 -6.31 11.73
CA HIS A 50 -1.15 -6.96 12.79
C HIS A 50 -0.34 -8.02 13.53
N VAL A 51 0.40 -8.89 12.83
CA VAL A 51 1.24 -9.90 13.48
C VAL A 51 2.33 -9.24 14.34
N LYS A 52 3.02 -8.23 13.79
CA LYS A 52 4.05 -7.49 14.53
C LYS A 52 3.46 -6.75 15.74
N SER A 53 2.25 -6.21 15.64
CA SER A 53 1.55 -5.57 16.76
C SER A 53 1.28 -6.51 17.93
N ILE A 54 1.00 -7.79 17.67
CA ILE A 54 0.80 -8.81 18.70
C ILE A 54 2.13 -9.14 19.38
N ILE A 55 3.20 -9.26 18.60
CA ILE A 55 4.55 -9.58 19.10
C ILE A 55 5.07 -8.44 20.00
N GLU A 56 4.89 -7.19 19.57
CA GLU A 56 5.41 -6.02 20.28
C GLU A 56 4.45 -5.47 21.35
N GLY A 57 3.19 -5.92 21.36
CA GLY A 57 2.17 -5.43 22.27
C GLY A 57 1.80 -3.95 22.07
N SER A 58 2.08 -3.37 20.88
CA SER A 58 1.80 -1.97 20.54
C SER A 58 1.08 -1.88 19.20
N CYS A 59 0.27 -0.83 19.00
CA CYS A 59 -0.43 -0.58 17.72
C CYS A 59 0.31 0.43 16.82
N SER A 60 1.64 0.49 16.93
CA SER A 60 2.48 1.51 16.27
C SER A 60 2.86 1.18 14.83
N GLN A 61 2.62 -0.04 14.36
CA GLN A 61 3.27 -0.55 13.14
C GLN A 61 2.78 0.15 11.88
N VAL A 62 1.49 0.48 11.80
CA VAL A 62 0.95 1.25 10.68
C VAL A 62 1.53 2.67 10.69
N ASP A 63 1.63 3.29 11.87
CA ASP A 63 2.23 4.62 12.05
C ASP A 63 3.72 4.64 11.69
N GLN A 64 4.42 3.50 11.77
CA GLN A 64 5.83 3.40 11.38
C GLN A 64 6.02 3.32 9.86
N ILE A 65 5.05 2.75 9.14
CA ILE A 65 5.17 2.48 7.70
C ILE A 65 4.30 3.38 6.83
N TRP A 66 3.47 4.25 7.41
CA TRP A 66 2.47 5.00 6.64
C TRP A 66 3.07 5.85 5.50
N SER A 67 4.30 6.35 5.66
CA SER A 67 5.02 7.10 4.63
C SER A 67 5.78 6.22 3.64
N ILE A 68 5.92 4.92 3.93
CA ILE A 68 6.62 3.92 3.13
C ILE A 68 5.64 3.12 2.28
N SER A 69 4.48 2.73 2.82
CA SER A 69 3.49 1.91 2.10
C SER A 69 3.06 2.52 0.76
N PRO A 70 2.76 3.85 0.65
CA PRO A 70 2.44 4.47 -0.64
C PRO A 70 3.57 4.36 -1.67
N ILE A 71 4.83 4.41 -1.23
CA ILE A 71 6.01 4.21 -2.11
C ILE A 71 5.98 2.78 -2.67
N ILE A 72 5.79 1.78 -1.80
CA ILE A 72 5.72 0.38 -2.21
C ILE A 72 4.62 0.17 -3.26
N TYR A 73 3.42 0.71 -3.00
CA TYR A 73 2.29 0.56 -3.92
C TYR A 73 2.56 1.21 -5.28
N ILE A 74 3.07 2.46 -5.32
CA ILE A 74 3.30 3.13 -6.61
C ILE A 74 4.47 2.50 -7.38
N VAL A 75 5.52 2.04 -6.68
CA VAL A 75 6.64 1.32 -7.30
C VAL A 75 6.15 0.00 -7.91
N TYR A 76 5.30 -0.74 -7.20
CA TYR A 76 4.65 -1.92 -7.76
C TYR A 76 3.89 -1.58 -9.05
N LEU A 77 2.96 -0.62 -9.00
CA LEU A 77 2.16 -0.22 -10.15
C LEU A 77 3.00 0.29 -11.34
N THR A 78 4.19 0.85 -11.08
CA THR A 78 5.05 1.43 -12.13
C THR A 78 5.97 0.40 -12.79
N PHE A 79 6.46 -0.60 -12.04
CA PHE A 79 7.55 -1.48 -12.50
C PHE A 79 7.20 -2.97 -12.50
N PHE A 80 6.20 -3.39 -11.74
CA PHE A 80 5.94 -4.80 -11.46
C PHE A 80 4.50 -5.24 -11.79
N ASP A 81 3.61 -4.30 -12.12
CA ASP A 81 2.25 -4.62 -12.52
C ASP A 81 2.24 -5.21 -13.95
N PRO A 82 1.73 -6.45 -14.13
CA PRO A 82 1.69 -7.12 -15.43
C PRO A 82 0.93 -6.33 -16.50
N ALA A 83 -0.02 -5.48 -16.12
CA ALA A 83 -0.78 -4.64 -17.05
C ALA A 83 0.10 -3.56 -17.71
N PHE A 84 1.30 -3.29 -17.18
CA PHE A 84 2.27 -2.33 -17.74
C PHE A 84 3.61 -3.02 -18.04
N PRO A 85 3.76 -3.65 -19.22
CA PRO A 85 5.00 -4.35 -19.61
C PRO A 85 6.25 -3.46 -19.68
N SER A 86 6.05 -2.14 -19.75
CA SER A 86 7.11 -1.15 -19.64
C SER A 86 6.63 0.02 -18.78
N PRO A 87 7.51 0.69 -18.01
CA PRO A 87 7.09 1.75 -17.11
C PRO A 87 6.42 2.92 -17.85
N HIS A 88 5.14 3.16 -17.55
CA HIS A 88 4.39 4.26 -18.15
C HIS A 88 4.99 5.62 -17.72
N PRO A 89 5.30 6.55 -18.66
CA PRO A 89 5.99 7.80 -18.32
C PRO A 89 5.33 8.64 -17.21
N ARG A 90 3.99 8.67 -17.17
CA ARG A 90 3.27 9.36 -16.09
C ARG A 90 3.39 8.63 -14.75
N LEU A 91 3.37 7.30 -14.73
CA LEU A 91 3.57 6.53 -13.50
C LEU A 91 4.99 6.71 -12.98
N LEU A 92 5.99 6.74 -13.86
CA LEU A 92 7.38 7.07 -13.48
C LEU A 92 7.49 8.45 -12.81
N LEU A 93 6.85 9.47 -13.37
CA LEU A 93 6.83 10.82 -12.79
C LEU A 93 6.18 10.80 -11.39
N LEU A 94 4.97 10.23 -11.27
CA LEU A 94 4.24 10.18 -10.01
C LEU A 94 4.94 9.32 -8.95
N SER A 95 5.50 8.18 -9.35
CA SER A 95 6.32 7.32 -8.51
C SER A 95 7.53 8.05 -7.93
N THR A 96 8.21 8.85 -8.76
CA THR A 96 9.32 9.69 -8.31
C THR A 96 8.87 10.73 -7.28
N LEU A 97 7.79 11.46 -7.57
CA LEU A 97 7.27 12.50 -6.67
C LEU A 97 6.78 11.93 -5.32
N ILE A 98 6.05 10.81 -5.35
CA ILE A 98 5.59 10.10 -4.15
C ILE A 98 6.77 9.56 -3.35
N THR A 99 7.79 9.03 -4.02
CA THR A 99 9.02 8.55 -3.34
C THR A 99 9.72 9.69 -2.62
N VAL A 100 9.91 10.85 -3.27
CA VAL A 100 10.53 12.03 -2.63
C VAL A 100 9.72 12.50 -1.42
N TRP A 101 8.39 12.58 -1.55
CA TRP A 101 7.50 12.95 -0.45
C TRP A 101 7.55 11.94 0.71
N GLY A 102 7.47 10.64 0.43
CA GLY A 102 7.51 9.60 1.46
C GLY A 102 8.88 9.49 2.13
N CYS A 103 9.98 9.70 1.41
CA CYS A 103 11.33 9.78 1.98
C CYS A 103 11.45 10.96 2.97
N ARG A 104 10.92 12.14 2.62
CA ARG A 104 10.87 13.30 3.53
C ARG A 104 10.14 12.96 4.83
N LEU A 105 8.94 12.39 4.72
CA LEU A 105 8.12 12.02 5.87
C LEU A 105 8.81 10.98 6.75
N THR A 106 9.36 9.94 6.12
CA THR A 106 10.12 8.87 6.79
C THR A 106 11.30 9.44 7.56
N TYR A 107 12.07 10.36 6.97
CA TYR A 107 13.16 11.06 7.65
C TYR A 107 12.65 11.90 8.84
N ASN A 108 11.58 12.68 8.65
CA ASN A 108 11.02 13.53 9.69
C ASN A 108 10.47 12.71 10.87
N PHE A 109 9.89 11.55 10.60
CA PHE A 109 9.41 10.61 11.60
C PHE A 109 10.57 9.94 12.34
N ALA A 110 11.58 9.47 11.60
CA ALA A 110 12.78 8.84 12.16
C ALA A 110 13.51 9.75 13.16
N ARG A 111 13.80 11.00 12.78
CA ARG A 111 14.52 11.93 13.66
C ARG A 111 13.74 12.32 14.91
N LYS A 112 12.41 12.21 14.89
CA LYS A 112 11.54 12.43 16.04
C LYS A 112 11.43 11.20 16.96
N GLY A 113 12.08 10.08 16.61
CA GLY A 113 12.06 8.85 17.40
C GLY A 113 10.87 7.94 17.09
N GLY A 114 10.16 8.14 15.99
CA GLY A 114 8.94 7.38 15.68
C GLY A 114 9.13 5.86 15.50
N TYR A 115 10.37 5.39 15.34
CA TYR A 115 10.72 3.96 15.30
C TYR A 115 11.13 3.38 16.66
N ALA A 116 11.03 4.14 17.75
CA ALA A 116 11.37 3.69 19.10
C ALA A 116 10.27 2.82 19.75
N GLY A 117 9.16 2.57 19.06
CA GLY A 117 8.05 1.75 19.56
C GLY A 117 6.98 2.53 20.33
N GLU A 118 7.02 3.87 20.32
CA GLU A 118 5.92 4.68 20.82
C GLU A 118 4.71 4.55 19.89
N GLU A 119 3.55 4.25 20.48
CA GLU A 119 2.29 4.15 19.78
C GLU A 119 1.53 5.48 19.81
N ASP A 120 0.61 5.68 18.88
CA ASP A 120 -0.27 6.84 18.92
C ASP A 120 -1.07 6.90 20.23
N TYR A 121 -1.13 8.09 20.82
CA TYR A 121 -1.80 8.37 22.11
C TYR A 121 -3.29 7.97 22.13
N ARG A 122 -3.93 7.83 20.96
CA ARG A 122 -5.32 7.39 20.81
C ARG A 122 -5.51 5.94 21.22
N TRP A 123 -4.53 5.05 21.00
CA TRP A 123 -4.68 3.61 21.25
C TRP A 123 -4.83 3.26 22.74
N PRO A 124 -4.03 3.83 23.67
CA PRO A 124 -4.27 3.70 25.10
C PRO A 124 -5.67 4.14 25.52
N VAL A 125 -6.14 5.29 25.01
CA VAL A 125 -7.48 5.81 25.35
C VAL A 125 -8.56 4.85 24.85
N LEU A 126 -8.45 4.36 23.61
CA LEU A 126 -9.41 3.39 23.08
C LEU A 126 -9.41 2.06 23.83
N ARG A 127 -8.27 1.60 24.37
CA ARG A 127 -8.22 0.42 25.25
C ARG A 127 -8.97 0.59 26.57
N THR A 128 -9.16 1.82 27.04
CA THR A 128 -10.02 2.09 28.21
C THR A 128 -11.51 2.05 27.87
N ILE A 129 -11.87 2.22 26.59
CA ILE A 129 -13.25 2.24 26.10
C ILE A 129 -13.68 0.84 25.63
N ILE A 130 -12.82 0.16 24.87
CA ILE A 130 -13.05 -1.18 24.32
C ILE A 130 -12.36 -2.20 25.24
N THR A 131 -13.05 -2.56 26.32
CA THR A 131 -12.50 -3.47 27.35
C THR A 131 -12.64 -4.95 26.99
N ASN A 132 -13.56 -5.30 26.08
CA ASN A 132 -13.74 -6.67 25.62
C ASN A 132 -12.58 -7.08 24.68
N PRO A 133 -11.80 -8.14 25.00
CA PRO A 133 -10.64 -8.53 24.20
C PRO A 133 -10.95 -8.90 22.75
N LEU A 134 -12.09 -9.57 22.51
CA LEU A 134 -12.50 -9.95 21.16
C LEU A 134 -12.89 -8.71 20.34
N ALA A 135 -13.64 -7.79 20.96
CA ALA A 135 -13.99 -6.51 20.32
C ALA A 135 -12.74 -5.70 19.98
N TRP A 136 -11.74 -5.67 20.88
CA TRP A 136 -10.45 -5.04 20.63
C TRP A 136 -9.73 -5.66 19.43
N GLN A 137 -9.68 -6.99 19.35
CA GLN A 137 -9.03 -7.68 18.23
C GLN A 137 -9.74 -7.43 16.89
N LEU A 138 -11.07 -7.45 16.86
CA LEU A 138 -11.84 -7.13 15.66
C LEU A 138 -11.62 -5.68 15.22
N PHE A 139 -11.61 -4.73 16.16
CA PHE A 139 -11.28 -3.33 15.89
C PHE A 139 -9.85 -3.18 15.36
N HIS A 140 -8.88 -3.88 15.96
CA HIS A 140 -7.50 -3.84 15.54
C HIS A 140 -7.33 -4.34 14.10
N ILE A 141 -7.82 -5.54 13.80
CA ILE A 141 -7.70 -6.13 12.46
C ILE A 141 -8.42 -5.25 11.44
N GLY A 142 -9.68 -4.89 11.71
CA GLY A 142 -10.51 -4.18 10.75
C GLY A 142 -10.10 -2.72 10.55
N PHE A 143 -9.94 -1.97 11.64
CA PHE A 143 -9.70 -0.54 11.58
C PHE A 143 -8.21 -0.19 11.58
N ILE A 144 -7.47 -0.65 12.61
CA ILE A 144 -6.08 -0.23 12.79
C ILE A 144 -5.21 -0.77 11.65
N SER A 145 -5.26 -2.08 11.38
CA SER A 145 -4.36 -2.72 10.42
C SER A 145 -4.88 -2.65 8.99
N LEU A 146 -6.13 -3.05 8.73
CA LEU A 146 -6.64 -3.15 7.36
C LEU A 146 -7.08 -1.80 6.80
N TYR A 147 -8.04 -1.13 7.45
CA TYR A 147 -8.63 0.11 6.91
C TYR A 147 -7.58 1.20 6.68
N GLN A 148 -6.63 1.40 7.61
CA GLN A 148 -5.57 2.38 7.42
C GLN A 148 -4.66 2.04 6.23
N ASN A 149 -4.27 0.77 6.03
CA ASN A 149 -3.46 0.39 4.86
C ASN A 149 -4.26 0.53 3.55
N VAL A 150 -5.57 0.24 3.57
CA VAL A 150 -6.45 0.50 2.42
C VAL A 150 -6.45 1.99 2.09
N LEU A 151 -6.57 2.89 3.07
CA LEU A 151 -6.47 4.33 2.83
C LEU A 151 -5.12 4.72 2.20
N LEU A 152 -4.01 4.12 2.63
CA LEU A 152 -2.70 4.37 2.05
C LEU A 152 -2.60 3.89 0.59
N LEU A 153 -3.26 2.78 0.24
CA LEU A 153 -3.40 2.36 -1.15
C LEU A 153 -4.26 3.34 -1.95
N LEU A 154 -5.37 3.82 -1.39
CA LEU A 154 -6.27 4.78 -2.02
C LEU A 154 -5.58 6.11 -2.36
N VAL A 155 -4.57 6.54 -1.58
CA VAL A 155 -3.74 7.72 -1.89
C VAL A 155 -3.01 7.55 -3.24
N VAL A 156 -2.68 6.32 -3.63
CA VAL A 156 -1.91 6.02 -4.83
C VAL A 156 -2.80 5.77 -6.06
N LEU A 157 -4.05 5.33 -5.88
CA LEU A 157 -4.95 4.99 -6.99
C LEU A 157 -5.19 6.11 -8.02
N PRO A 158 -5.25 7.41 -7.66
CA PRO A 158 -5.35 8.47 -8.67
C PRO A 158 -4.21 8.44 -9.70
N ALA A 159 -3.03 7.90 -9.37
CA ALA A 159 -1.94 7.74 -10.31
C ALA A 159 -2.25 6.72 -11.41
N LEU A 160 -2.92 5.63 -11.05
CA LEU A 160 -3.37 4.59 -11.98
C LEU A 160 -4.49 5.12 -12.90
N GLU A 161 -5.40 5.94 -12.37
CA GLU A 161 -6.40 6.59 -13.21
C GLU A 161 -5.74 7.58 -14.18
N ALA A 162 -4.80 8.36 -13.68
CA ALA A 162 -4.08 9.34 -14.49
C ALA A 162 -3.26 8.67 -15.60
N SER A 163 -2.76 7.45 -15.44
CA SER A 163 -1.98 6.75 -16.48
C SER A 163 -2.80 6.30 -17.70
N LYS A 164 -4.13 6.41 -17.68
CA LYS A 164 -4.98 6.12 -18.85
C LYS A 164 -4.82 7.12 -20.00
N THR A 165 -4.17 8.26 -19.75
CA THR A 165 -3.83 9.24 -20.78
C THR A 165 -2.32 9.47 -20.83
N PRO A 166 -1.77 9.83 -22.00
CA PRO A 166 -0.34 10.05 -22.13
C PRO A 166 0.12 11.26 -21.31
N LEU A 167 1.39 11.24 -20.91
CA LEU A 167 2.06 12.36 -20.25
C LEU A 167 2.06 13.59 -21.17
N ASP A 168 1.63 14.73 -20.66
CA ASP A 168 1.62 16.03 -21.33
C ASP A 168 2.38 17.06 -20.48
N TRP A 169 3.61 17.37 -20.87
CA TRP A 169 4.48 18.27 -20.10
C TRP A 169 3.94 19.69 -19.95
N ARG A 170 3.00 20.13 -20.82
CA ARG A 170 2.35 21.44 -20.69
C ARG A 170 1.43 21.50 -19.46
N ARG A 171 0.89 20.35 -19.03
CA ARG A 171 0.00 20.22 -17.88
C ARG A 171 0.70 19.60 -16.69
N ASP A 172 1.36 18.45 -16.90
CA ASP A 172 2.05 17.69 -15.87
C ASP A 172 3.28 18.44 -15.33
N GLY A 173 4.00 19.20 -16.18
CA GLY A 173 5.21 19.94 -15.79
C GLY A 173 4.96 21.00 -14.70
N PRO A 174 4.01 21.94 -14.89
CA PRO A 174 3.65 22.91 -13.85
C PRO A 174 3.14 22.27 -12.56
N LEU A 175 2.36 21.18 -12.66
CA LEU A 175 1.84 20.46 -11.49
C LEU A 175 2.96 19.76 -10.71
N ALA A 176 3.90 19.11 -11.40
CA ALA A 176 5.07 18.50 -10.79
C ALA A 176 5.94 19.56 -10.11
N ALA A 177 6.18 20.70 -10.77
CA ALA A 177 6.94 21.82 -10.20
C ALA A 177 6.26 22.38 -8.94
N LEU A 178 4.93 22.57 -8.97
CA LEU A 178 4.16 23.02 -7.82
C LEU A 178 4.25 22.01 -6.67
N PHE A 179 4.07 20.71 -6.95
CA PHE A 179 4.20 19.66 -5.95
C PHE A 179 5.60 19.66 -5.32
N SER A 180 6.66 19.74 -6.13
CA SER A 180 8.04 19.84 -5.64
C SER A 180 8.26 21.08 -4.78
N ALA A 181 7.71 22.23 -5.17
CA ALA A 181 7.79 23.45 -4.36
C ALA A 181 7.09 23.30 -3.00
N LEU A 182 5.94 22.62 -2.96
CA LEU A 182 5.24 22.30 -1.72
C LEU A 182 6.06 21.34 -0.84
N VAL A 183 6.66 20.29 -1.41
CA VAL A 183 7.54 19.37 -0.66
C VAL A 183 8.75 20.10 -0.06
N ILE A 184 9.34 21.05 -0.80
CA ILE A 184 10.43 21.88 -0.30
C ILE A 184 9.95 22.78 0.84
N MET A 185 8.81 23.45 0.66
CA MET A 185 8.20 24.29 1.70
C MET A 185 7.92 23.50 2.98
N GLU A 186 7.32 22.32 2.86
CA GLU A 186 7.06 21.41 3.98
C GLU A 186 8.37 20.97 4.67
N SER A 187 9.41 20.69 3.89
CA SER A 187 10.73 20.33 4.43
C SER A 187 11.35 21.46 5.26
N VAL A 188 11.20 22.71 4.81
CA VAL A 188 11.66 23.89 5.55
C VAL A 188 10.83 24.07 6.83
N ALA A 189 9.50 23.96 6.74
CA ALA A 189 8.61 24.06 7.89
C ALA A 189 8.90 22.97 8.94
N ASP A 190 9.12 21.74 8.50
CA ASP A 190 9.53 20.62 9.35
C ASP A 190 10.85 20.93 10.08
N GLN A 191 11.82 21.53 9.40
CA GLN A 191 13.09 21.89 10.03
C GLN A 191 12.92 23.02 11.06
N GLN A 192 12.12 24.03 10.74
CA GLN A 192 11.80 25.11 11.69
C GLN A 192 11.12 24.57 12.96
N GLN A 193 10.15 23.66 12.78
CA GLN A 193 9.48 23.00 13.91
C GLN A 193 10.48 22.20 14.75
N TRP A 194 11.38 21.45 14.11
CA TRP A 194 12.42 20.68 14.81
C TRP A 194 13.32 21.58 15.66
N ASP A 195 13.85 22.65 15.09
CA ASP A 195 14.74 23.58 15.80
C ASP A 195 14.05 24.23 16.99
N PHE A 196 12.78 24.60 16.84
CA PHE A 196 11.96 25.11 17.94
C PHE A 196 11.85 24.11 19.10
N HIS A 197 11.51 22.84 18.81
CA HIS A 197 11.41 21.81 19.86
C HIS A 197 12.75 21.50 20.51
N GLN A 198 13.85 21.50 19.75
CA GLN A 198 15.20 21.31 20.31
C GLN A 198 15.61 22.45 21.22
N ARG A 199 15.27 23.70 20.87
CA ARG A 199 15.46 24.84 21.76
C ARG A 199 14.63 24.66 23.02
N LYS A 200 13.34 24.38 22.90
CA LYS A 200 12.42 24.21 24.05
C LYS A 200 12.92 23.20 25.09
N LYS A 201 13.59 22.12 24.68
CA LYS A 201 14.19 21.12 25.59
C LYS A 201 15.34 21.66 26.47
N ARG A 202 15.92 22.81 26.10
CA ARG A 202 17.06 23.44 26.80
C ARG A 202 16.64 24.57 27.74
N TRP A 203 15.38 25.00 27.69
CA TRP A 203 14.79 25.96 28.62
C TRP A 203 14.14 25.20 29.77
#